data_AF-A0A8I2C4K6-F1
#
_entry.id   AF-A0A8I2C4K6-F1
#
_cell.length_a   1.000
_cell.length_b   1.000
_cell.length_c   1.000
_cell.angle_alpha   90.00
_cell.angle_beta   90.00
_cell.angle_gamma   90.00
#
_symmetry.space_group_name_H-M   'P 1'
#
loop_
_entity.id
_entity.type
_entity.pdbx_description
1 polymer ?
#
loop_
_entity_poly.entity_id
_entity_poly.type
_entity_poly.pdbx_seq_one_letter_code
_entity_poly.pdbx_strand_id
1 'polypeptide(L)'
;MVDPLMGQGANIASYAAFELGKAIVETVAFDARFIEEVDRARENRVFAAARWTNLMLRPPSEAMGRLILTMAQDRELCDEFTDNFNYPERQWDRVATDKRIHAWIDRRAPLAA
;
A
#
# COMPACT_ATOMS: atom_id res chain seq x y z
N MET A 1 -12.24 -7.75 5.66
CA MET A 1 -12.99 -6.49 5.58
C MET A 1 -12.00 -5.35 5.78
N VAL A 2 -12.12 -4.25 5.04
CA VAL A 2 -11.28 -3.04 5.20
C VAL A 2 -12.21 -1.84 5.35
N ASP A 3 -11.84 -0.89 6.20
CA ASP A 3 -12.59 0.36 6.35
C ASP A 3 -12.55 1.18 5.04
N PRO A 4 -13.64 1.87 4.66
CA PRO A 4 -13.71 2.60 3.40
C PRO A 4 -12.85 3.88 3.35
N LEU A 5 -12.23 4.33 4.46
CA LEU A 5 -11.45 5.57 4.54
C LEU A 5 -10.48 5.76 3.35
N MET A 6 -9.80 4.69 2.93
CA MET A 6 -8.80 4.74 1.85
C MET A 6 -9.32 4.24 0.49
N GLY A 7 -10.62 3.89 0.39
CA GLY A 7 -11.23 3.44 -0.86
C GLY A 7 -10.71 2.11 -1.43
N GLN A 8 -10.02 1.30 -0.63
CA GLN A 8 -9.25 0.15 -1.15
C GLN A 8 -10.09 -1.11 -1.44
N GLY A 9 -11.29 -1.24 -0.86
CA GLY A 9 -12.05 -2.50 -0.85
C GLY A 9 -12.32 -3.10 -2.24
N ALA A 10 -12.85 -2.30 -3.16
CA ALA A 10 -13.17 -2.76 -4.52
C ALA A 10 -11.90 -3.11 -5.33
N ASN A 11 -10.85 -2.30 -5.20
CA ASN A 11 -9.59 -2.48 -5.94
C ASN A 11 -8.89 -3.78 -5.53
N ILE A 12 -8.78 -4.06 -4.22
CA ILE A 12 -8.15 -5.29 -3.75
C ILE A 12 -9.02 -6.53 -4.02
N ALA A 13 -10.35 -6.40 -4.06
CA ALA A 13 -11.25 -7.48 -4.45
C ALA A 13 -11.07 -7.85 -5.93
N SER A 14 -11.06 -6.85 -6.82
CA SER A 14 -10.80 -7.04 -8.25
C SER A 14 -9.42 -7.67 -8.48
N TYR A 15 -8.37 -7.11 -7.88
CA TYR A 15 -7.02 -7.65 -7.97
C TYR A 15 -6.93 -9.12 -7.50
N ALA A 16 -7.47 -9.43 -6.32
CA ALA A 16 -7.43 -10.80 -5.78
C ALA A 16 -8.23 -11.79 -6.64
N ALA A 17 -9.32 -11.35 -7.27
CA ALA A 17 -10.08 -12.18 -8.21
C ALA A 17 -9.28 -12.50 -9.48
N PHE A 18 -8.54 -11.52 -10.02
CA PHE A 18 -7.67 -11.75 -11.17
C PHE A 18 -6.51 -12.71 -10.84
N GLU A 19 -5.83 -12.54 -9.69
CA GLU A 19 -4.75 -13.46 -9.29
C GLU A 19 -5.28 -14.88 -9.04
N LEU A 20 -6.44 -15.03 -8.40
CA LEU A 20 -7.09 -16.32 -8.25
C LEU A 20 -7.45 -16.95 -9.60
N GLY A 21 -7.97 -16.15 -10.55
CA GLY A 21 -8.32 -16.62 -11.89
C GLY A 21 -7.12 -17.19 -12.65
N LYS A 22 -5.95 -16.55 -12.54
CA LYS A 22 -4.69 -17.08 -13.11
C LYS A 22 -4.31 -18.43 -12.49
N ALA A 23 -4.32 -18.50 -11.16
CA ALA A 23 -3.98 -19.74 -10.47
C ALA A 23 -4.95 -20.89 -10.84
N ILE A 24 -6.24 -20.61 -11.01
CA ILE A 24 -7.25 -21.60 -11.42
C ILE A 24 -6.90 -22.23 -12.78
N VAL A 25 -6.42 -21.45 -13.75
CA VAL A 25 -6.11 -21.97 -15.09
C VAL A 25 -4.74 -22.67 -15.16
N GLU A 26 -3.85 -22.41 -14.21
CA GLU A 26 -2.50 -22.98 -14.16
C GLU A 26 -2.39 -24.23 -13.28
N THR A 27 -3.29 -24.40 -12.30
CA THR A 27 -3.22 -25.51 -11.35
C THR A 27 -3.67 -26.85 -11.93
N VAL A 28 -3.14 -27.93 -11.36
CA VAL A 28 -3.57 -29.32 -11.60
C VAL A 28 -4.57 -29.82 -10.56
N ALA A 29 -4.62 -29.19 -9.37
CA ALA A 29 -5.48 -29.60 -8.26
C ALA A 29 -5.84 -28.41 -7.36
N PHE A 30 -7.02 -28.44 -6.75
CA PHE A 30 -7.45 -27.46 -5.75
C PHE A 30 -7.22 -28.02 -4.34
N ASP A 31 -5.97 -28.00 -3.89
CA ASP A 31 -5.54 -28.53 -2.60
C ASP A 31 -4.88 -27.44 -1.72
N ALA A 32 -4.30 -27.85 -0.59
CA ALA A 32 -3.62 -26.91 0.31
C ALA A 32 -2.46 -26.18 -0.37
N ARG A 33 -1.79 -26.85 -1.32
CA ARG A 33 -0.66 -26.24 -2.05
C ARG A 33 -1.15 -25.15 -2.99
N PHE A 34 -2.27 -25.36 -3.68
CA PHE A 34 -2.92 -24.32 -4.48
C PHE A 34 -3.25 -23.06 -3.66
N ILE A 35 -3.76 -23.23 -2.43
CA ILE A 35 -4.07 -22.10 -1.56
C ILE A 35 -2.81 -21.31 -1.18
N GLU A 36 -1.70 -22.00 -0.84
CA GLU A 36 -0.41 -21.33 -0.55
C GLU A 36 0.07 -20.47 -1.73
N GLU A 37 -0.12 -20.96 -2.96
CA GLU A 37 0.30 -20.26 -4.18
C GLU A 37 -0.56 -19.03 -4.46
N VAL A 38 -1.89 -19.18 -4.36
CA VAL A 38 -2.84 -18.06 -4.49
C VAL A 38 -2.58 -16.98 -3.44
N ASP A 39 -2.39 -17.38 -2.18
CA ASP A 39 -2.16 -16.42 -1.11
C ASP A 39 -0.84 -15.69 -1.29
N ARG A 40 0.26 -16.40 -1.61
CA ARG A 40 1.55 -15.77 -1.90
C ARG A 40 1.48 -14.76 -3.05
N ALA A 41 0.68 -15.03 -4.08
CA ALA A 41 0.55 -14.14 -5.24
C ALA A 41 -0.13 -12.81 -4.88
N ARG A 42 -1.11 -12.82 -3.98
CA ARG A 42 -1.96 -11.65 -3.69
C ARG A 42 -1.70 -10.97 -2.34
N GLU A 43 -1.08 -11.68 -1.39
CA GLU A 43 -1.05 -11.31 0.03
C GLU A 43 -0.44 -9.92 0.25
N ASN A 44 0.65 -9.58 -0.44
CA ASN A 44 1.39 -8.36 -0.16
C ASN A 44 0.51 -7.12 -0.42
N ARG A 45 -0.12 -7.06 -1.60
CA ARG A 45 -1.01 -5.94 -1.97
C ARG A 45 -2.26 -5.89 -1.08
N VAL A 46 -2.90 -7.05 -0.84
CA VAL A 46 -4.13 -7.12 -0.03
C VAL A 46 -3.87 -6.71 1.42
N PHE A 47 -2.80 -7.23 2.04
CA PHE A 47 -2.46 -6.87 3.42
C PHE A 47 -1.91 -5.45 3.53
N ALA A 48 -1.15 -4.95 2.55
CA ALA A 48 -0.68 -3.58 2.55
C ALA A 48 -1.85 -2.58 2.55
N ALA A 49 -2.90 -2.84 1.76
CA ALA A 49 -4.11 -2.01 1.76
C ALA A 49 -4.77 -1.96 3.15
N ALA A 50 -4.98 -3.12 3.78
CA ALA A 50 -5.57 -3.18 5.11
C ALA A 50 -4.69 -2.50 6.17
N ARG A 51 -3.37 -2.73 6.13
CA ARG A 51 -2.40 -2.14 7.07
C ARG A 51 -2.33 -0.63 6.93
N TRP A 52 -2.31 -0.13 5.71
CA TRP A 52 -2.30 1.31 5.44
C TRP A 52 -3.60 1.97 5.91
N THR A 53 -4.76 1.40 5.59
CA THR A 53 -6.05 1.91 6.11
C THR A 53 -6.06 1.95 7.64
N ASN A 54 -5.62 0.86 8.29
CA ASN A 54 -5.56 0.79 9.75
C ASN A 54 -4.55 1.76 10.37
N LEU A 55 -3.50 2.16 9.64
CA LEU A 55 -2.59 3.23 10.06
C LEU A 55 -3.30 4.59 10.01
N MET A 56 -4.03 4.88 8.93
CA MET A 56 -4.71 6.16 8.71
C MET A 56 -5.92 6.38 9.63
N LEU A 57 -6.52 5.32 10.16
CA LEU A 57 -7.61 5.40 11.15
C LEU A 57 -7.14 5.81 12.56
N ARG A 58 -5.84 5.70 12.85
CA ARG A 58 -5.28 6.07 14.14
C ARG A 58 -4.92 7.55 14.16
N PRO A 59 -4.82 8.18 15.34
CA PRO A 59 -4.21 9.51 15.44
C PRO A 59 -2.84 9.51 14.73
N PRO A 60 -2.57 10.50 13.87
CA PRO A 60 -1.34 10.52 13.09
C PRO A 60 -0.13 10.66 14.02
N SER A 61 0.91 9.86 13.75
CA SER A 61 2.23 10.08 14.37
C SER A 61 2.81 11.43 13.92
N GLU A 62 3.81 11.93 14.64
CA GLU A 62 4.53 13.14 14.21
C GLU A 62 5.12 13.00 12.80
N ALA A 63 5.63 11.83 12.45
CA ALA A 63 6.16 11.56 11.11
C ALA A 63 5.06 11.61 10.04
N MET A 64 3.88 11.04 10.32
CA MET A 64 2.72 11.13 9.41
C MET A 64 2.22 12.58 9.27
N GLY A 65 2.14 13.31 10.37
CA GLY A 65 1.79 14.75 10.34
C GLY A 65 2.78 15.56 9.51
N ARG A 66 4.08 15.29 9.66
CA ARG A 66 5.13 15.91 8.83
C ARG A 66 4.95 15.58 7.35
N LEU A 67 4.69 14.32 7.00
CA LEU A 67 4.42 13.93 5.61
C LEU A 67 3.26 14.72 5.00
N ILE A 68 2.14 14.84 5.73
CA ILE A 68 0.96 15.59 5.28
C ILE A 68 1.31 17.07 5.04
N LEU A 69 2.04 17.70 5.97
CA LEU A 69 2.47 19.09 5.84
C LEU A 69 3.46 19.28 4.68
N THR A 70 4.40 18.35 4.49
CA THR A 70 5.35 18.40 3.36
C THR A 70 4.63 18.27 2.02
N MET A 71 3.68 17.34 1.88
CA MET A 71 2.88 17.20 0.64
C MET A 71 2.09 18.46 0.29
N ALA A 72 1.72 19.28 1.27
CA ALA A 72 1.05 20.55 1.01
C ALA A 72 1.96 21.59 0.33
N GLN A 73 3.28 21.41 0.41
CA GLN A 73 4.29 22.31 -0.17
C GLN A 73 5.07 21.66 -1.33
N ASP A 74 5.01 20.34 -1.48
CA ASP A 74 5.68 19.56 -2.52
C ASP A 74 4.65 18.83 -3.38
N ARG A 75 4.41 19.37 -4.59
CA ARG A 75 3.42 18.83 -5.52
C ARG A 75 3.79 17.43 -6.01
N GLU A 76 5.06 17.17 -6.30
CA GLU A 76 5.47 15.88 -6.83
C GLU A 76 5.37 14.77 -5.77
N LEU A 77 5.66 15.08 -4.51
CA LEU A 77 5.43 14.15 -3.41
C LEU A 77 3.94 13.84 -3.24
N CYS A 78 3.08 14.87 -3.35
CA CYS A 78 1.63 14.70 -3.30
C CYS A 78 1.11 13.85 -4.48
N ASP A 79 1.66 14.05 -5.68
CA ASP A 79 1.32 13.25 -6.86
C ASP A 79 1.78 11.79 -6.70
N GLU A 80 3.00 11.54 -6.18
CA GLU A 80 3.46 10.17 -5.87
C GLU A 80 2.58 9.49 -4.80
N PHE A 81 2.22 10.21 -3.74
CA PHE A 81 1.30 9.70 -2.71
C PHE A 81 -0.07 9.34 -3.31
N THR A 82 -0.58 10.19 -4.21
CA THR A 82 -1.87 9.99 -4.85
C THR A 82 -1.84 8.80 -5.81
N ASP A 83 -0.79 8.66 -6.63
CA ASP A 83 -0.65 7.50 -7.53
C ASP A 83 -0.51 6.18 -6.77
N ASN A 84 0.13 6.21 -5.60
CA ASN A 84 0.26 5.03 -4.74
C ASN A 84 -1.08 4.49 -4.20
N PHE A 85 -2.21 5.20 -4.34
CA PHE A 85 -3.53 4.61 -4.09
C PHE A 85 -3.82 3.41 -5.01
N ASN A 86 -3.19 3.35 -6.19
CA ASN A 86 -3.24 2.21 -7.11
C ASN A 86 -2.34 1.05 -6.67
N TYR A 87 -1.36 1.32 -5.79
CA TYR A 87 -0.29 0.41 -5.41
C TYR A 87 -0.07 0.42 -3.89
N PRO A 88 -1.03 -0.09 -3.09
CA PRO A 88 -0.96 0.03 -1.63
C PRO A 88 0.28 -0.63 -1.02
N GLU A 89 0.88 -1.63 -1.67
CA GLU A 89 2.18 -2.20 -1.29
C GLU A 89 3.32 -1.18 -1.36
N ARG A 90 3.34 -0.32 -2.40
CA ARG A 90 4.32 0.76 -2.53
C ARG A 90 4.09 1.82 -1.47
N GLN A 91 2.82 2.13 -1.19
CA GLN A 91 2.48 3.06 -0.13
C GLN A 91 2.96 2.53 1.23
N TRP A 92 2.72 1.24 1.51
CA TRP A 92 3.17 0.61 2.74
C TRP A 92 4.70 0.63 2.87
N ASP A 93 5.44 0.45 1.77
CA ASP A 93 6.89 0.62 1.77
C ASP A 93 7.36 2.03 2.15
N ARG A 94 6.52 3.05 1.99
CA ARG A 94 6.81 4.43 2.44
C ARG A 94 6.38 4.68 3.88
N VAL A 95 5.24 4.16 4.31
CA VAL A 95 4.58 4.60 5.56
C VAL A 95 4.62 3.59 6.70
N ALA A 96 5.12 2.36 6.49
CA ALA A 96 5.10 1.30 7.50
C ALA A 96 5.84 1.63 8.81
N THR A 97 6.79 2.59 8.78
CA THR A 97 7.57 3.03 9.94
C THR A 97 7.93 4.50 9.79
N ASP A 98 8.11 5.23 10.88
CA ASP A 98 8.55 6.63 10.86
C ASP A 98 9.87 6.81 10.08
N LYS A 99 10.83 5.87 10.23
CA LYS A 99 12.09 5.89 9.47
C LYS A 99 11.87 5.89 7.96
N ARG A 100 10.88 5.14 7.46
CA ARG A 100 10.55 5.09 6.03
C ARG A 100 9.88 6.37 5.55
N ILE A 101 9.04 6.97 6.39
CA ILE A 101 8.41 8.27 6.11
C ILE A 101 9.48 9.35 5.99
N HIS A 102 10.38 9.46 6.97
CA HIS A 102 11.50 10.40 6.91
C HIS A 102 12.37 10.18 5.68
N ALA A 103 12.79 8.93 5.42
CA ALA A 103 13.59 8.63 4.23
C ALA A 103 12.87 8.90 2.90
N TRP A 104 11.53 8.97 2.88
CA TRP A 104 10.78 9.34 1.69
C TRP A 104 10.74 10.87 1.50
N ILE A 105 10.52 11.62 2.58
CA ILE A 105 10.58 13.08 2.60
C ILE A 105 11.99 13.58 2.25
N ASP A 106 13.02 13.04 2.91
CA ASP A 106 14.40 13.54 2.84
C ASP A 106 15.03 13.33 1.46
N ARG A 107 14.58 12.33 0.68
CA ARG A 107 15.05 12.12 -0.70
C ARG A 107 14.77 13.29 -1.63
N ARG A 108 13.79 14.13 -1.27
CA ARG A 108 13.34 15.28 -2.07
C ARG A 108 13.83 16.61 -1.48
N ALA A 109 14.49 16.59 -0.32
CA ALA A 109 15.18 17.77 0.16
C ALA A 109 16.29 18.14 -0.83
N PRO A 110 16.40 19.40 -1.28
CA PRO A 110 17.53 19.80 -2.09
C PRO A 110 18.82 19.48 -1.32
N LEU A 111 19.76 18.80 -1.99
CA LEU A 111 21.13 18.70 -1.50
C LEU A 111 21.59 20.13 -1.22
N ALA A 112 21.81 20.47 0.04
CA ALA A 112 22.34 21.77 0.41
C ALA A 112 23.65 21.98 -0.35
N ALA A 113 23.67 23.01 -1.20
CA ALA A 113 24.86 23.47 -1.93
C ALA A 113 25.81 24.21 -1.00
#